data_AF-A0A8J5PTY4-F1
#
_entry.id   AF-A0A8J5PTY4-F1
#
_cell.length_a   1.000
_cell.length_b   1.000
_cell.length_c   1.000
_cell.angle_alpha   90.00
_cell.angle_beta   90.00
_cell.angle_gamma   90.00
#
_symmetry.space_group_name_H-M   'P 1'
#
loop_
_entity.id
_entity.type
_entity.pdbx_description
1 polymer ?
#
loop_
_entity_poly.entity_id
_entity_poly.type
_entity_poly.pdbx_seq_one_letter_code
_entity_poly.pdbx_strand_id
1 'polypeptide(L)'
;MGLSFSPKSQGTSQAVPEHSQSDSEAPIIRDGDLTYELKGVAIAAYTLAVITVIAHNRYSLWAINIVGALKLLLLLFISISGLVILGGHFGRIENPGINFRHGFQGTTSSGYSLSQAMVNIAFAFSGWQNTFSMANEIKSPIPTLKRNVTASLLIFFSLYFLCNIASFAAVPKDIFLESKELSAAVFFRTAFGSSAESALNFCVLLSSFGNLLAVLISQSRQIREIARQGVLPGTEFWVSTKPFGTPIGPYLLKWGFTFLMIVAPPAGDAFQFVVSLKTYPDAIFHAAMGVGLLLIRRRPQVFLLVMPWIPPECGIYAGTVSFLWCTYVIVGIGIMATCGIYYYLWMKVLPRWGNYSIRSQVISVDDNGANTHRLLRVPNSKVSEWDAAHDDLGRVCPLSG
;
A
#
# COMPACT_ATOMS: atom_id res chain seq x y z
N MET A 1 24.85 -23.11 27.33
CA MET A 1 25.49 -24.36 27.78
C MET A 1 24.46 -25.08 28.66
N GLY A 2 24.01 -26.27 28.26
CA GLY A 2 23.12 -27.12 29.08
C GLY A 2 21.67 -27.25 28.62
N LEU A 3 21.43 -28.03 27.57
CA LEU A 3 20.15 -28.66 27.23
C LEU A 3 19.73 -29.67 28.31
N SER A 4 18.43 -29.84 28.54
CA SER A 4 17.89 -31.12 29.01
C SER A 4 16.48 -31.34 28.46
N PHE A 5 16.39 -32.35 27.58
CA PHE A 5 15.18 -32.96 27.04
C PHE A 5 14.82 -34.18 27.91
N SER A 6 13.52 -34.46 28.09
CA SER A 6 13.02 -35.79 28.47
C SER A 6 11.50 -35.92 28.20
N PRO A 7 10.91 -37.14 28.12
CA PRO A 7 10.45 -37.71 26.86
C PRO A 7 8.96 -38.11 26.83
N LYS A 8 8.52 -38.55 25.63
CA LYS A 8 7.23 -39.18 25.28
C LYS A 8 6.75 -40.25 26.29
N SER A 9 5.45 -40.27 26.58
CA SER A 9 4.72 -41.44 27.10
C SER A 9 3.88 -42.09 26.01
N GLN A 10 4.10 -43.40 25.79
CA GLN A 10 3.26 -44.31 25.02
C GLN A 10 2.16 -44.93 25.91
N GLY A 11 1.06 -45.37 25.28
CA GLY A 11 -0.03 -46.17 25.85
C GLY A 11 -1.38 -45.59 25.40
N THR A 12 -2.27 -46.27 24.68
CA THR A 12 -2.66 -47.67 24.80
C THR A 12 -3.31 -48.15 23.50
N SER A 13 -2.93 -49.36 23.07
CA SER A 13 -3.53 -50.09 21.94
C SER A 13 -4.87 -50.69 22.36
N GLN A 14 -5.94 -50.43 21.61
CA GLN A 14 -7.16 -51.25 21.62
C GLN A 14 -7.40 -51.78 20.21
N ALA A 15 -7.39 -53.11 20.11
CA ALA A 15 -7.63 -53.87 18.89
C ALA A 15 -9.12 -53.85 18.50
N VAL A 16 -9.39 -53.69 17.21
CA VAL A 16 -10.69 -53.92 16.57
C VAL A 16 -10.44 -54.95 15.45
N PRO A 17 -11.28 -55.99 15.28
CA PRO A 17 -10.95 -57.14 14.44
C PRO A 17 -11.05 -56.85 12.94
N GLU A 18 -10.18 -57.51 12.17
CA GLU A 18 -10.11 -57.51 10.71
C GLU A 18 -11.44 -57.93 10.07
N HIS A 19 -12.00 -57.08 9.22
CA HIS A 19 -12.86 -57.50 8.13
C HIS A 19 -12.11 -57.33 6.82
N SER A 20 -11.80 -58.46 6.19
CA SER A 20 -11.22 -58.57 4.85
C SER A 20 -12.15 -57.95 3.80
N GLN A 21 -11.74 -56.84 3.21
CA GLN A 21 -12.23 -56.37 1.91
C GLN A 21 -11.02 -55.98 1.06
N SER A 22 -11.05 -56.42 -0.20
CA SER A 22 -9.92 -56.36 -1.12
C SER A 22 -9.69 -54.92 -1.59
N ASP A 23 -8.67 -54.27 -1.04
CA ASP A 23 -8.28 -52.94 -1.48
C ASP A 23 -7.38 -53.05 -2.72
N SER A 24 -7.85 -52.47 -3.84
CA SER A 24 -6.94 -52.02 -4.88
C SER A 24 -6.07 -50.92 -4.27
N GLU A 25 -4.83 -51.26 -3.91
CA GLU A 25 -3.86 -50.29 -3.39
C GLU A 25 -3.62 -49.19 -4.44
N ALA A 26 -4.28 -48.05 -4.27
CA ALA A 26 -3.75 -46.79 -4.75
C ALA A 26 -2.42 -46.55 -4.01
N PRO A 27 -1.35 -46.12 -4.68
CA PRO A 27 -0.04 -46.02 -4.06
C PRO A 27 -0.08 -45.04 -2.88
N ILE A 28 0.34 -45.50 -1.71
CA ILE A 28 0.51 -44.68 -0.51
C ILE A 28 1.69 -43.74 -0.76
N ILE A 29 1.41 -42.54 -1.28
CA ILE A 29 2.40 -41.46 -1.45
C ILE A 29 2.90 -41.07 -0.05
N ARG A 30 4.19 -41.22 0.23
CA ARG A 30 4.79 -40.76 1.49
C ARG A 30 4.80 -39.23 1.50
N ASP A 31 4.52 -38.58 2.65
CA ASP A 31 4.52 -37.11 2.78
C ASP A 31 5.82 -36.43 2.28
N GLY A 32 6.94 -37.17 2.30
CA GLY A 32 8.21 -36.73 1.72
C GLY A 32 8.20 -36.63 0.20
N ASP A 33 7.54 -37.55 -0.50
CA ASP A 33 7.50 -37.61 -1.97
C ASP A 33 6.64 -36.46 -2.52
N LEU A 34 5.49 -36.21 -1.90
CA LEU A 34 4.61 -35.07 -2.23
C LEU A 34 5.34 -33.72 -2.11
N THR A 35 6.27 -33.62 -1.15
CA THR A 35 7.06 -32.41 -0.94
C THR A 35 8.05 -32.14 -2.09
N TYR A 36 8.69 -33.18 -2.63
CA TYR A 36 9.60 -33.03 -3.77
C TYR A 36 8.87 -32.77 -5.08
N GLU A 37 7.71 -33.39 -5.28
CA GLU A 37 6.84 -33.15 -6.44
C GLU A 37 6.38 -31.68 -6.49
N LEU A 38 5.90 -31.13 -5.38
CA LEU A 38 5.49 -29.73 -5.28
C LEU A 38 6.65 -28.77 -5.60
N LYS A 39 7.85 -29.05 -5.08
CA LYS A 39 9.06 -28.26 -5.39
C LYS A 39 9.44 -28.37 -6.87
N GLY A 40 9.36 -29.57 -7.46
CA GLY A 40 9.63 -29.81 -8.87
C GLY A 40 8.68 -29.04 -9.79
N VAL A 41 7.37 -29.09 -9.51
CA VAL A 41 6.35 -28.32 -10.24
C VAL A 41 6.60 -26.82 -10.12
N ALA A 42 6.93 -26.32 -8.92
CA ALA A 42 7.24 -24.91 -8.70
C ALA A 42 8.45 -24.44 -9.53
N ILE A 43 9.53 -25.24 -9.56
CA ILE A 43 10.73 -24.94 -10.37
C ILE A 43 10.40 -24.98 -11.87
N ALA A 44 9.65 -25.98 -12.32
CA ALA A 44 9.24 -26.10 -13.73
C ALA A 44 8.38 -24.91 -14.17
N ALA A 45 7.36 -24.56 -13.38
CA ALA A 45 6.48 -23.43 -13.65
C ALA A 45 7.23 -22.10 -13.68
N TYR A 46 8.16 -21.89 -12.74
CA TYR A 46 8.95 -20.68 -12.69
C TYR A 46 9.99 -20.60 -13.81
N THR A 47 10.61 -21.73 -14.18
CA THR A 47 11.53 -21.81 -15.33
C THR A 47 10.78 -21.52 -16.63
N LEU A 48 9.56 -22.05 -16.79
CA LEU A 48 8.69 -21.73 -17.91
C LEU A 48 8.36 -20.23 -17.95
N ALA A 49 8.05 -19.62 -16.80
CA ALA A 49 7.80 -18.19 -16.73
C ALA A 49 9.03 -17.40 -17.21
N VAL A 50 10.23 -17.71 -16.72
CA VAL A 50 11.49 -17.06 -17.12
C VAL A 50 11.76 -17.21 -18.61
N ILE A 51 11.62 -18.42 -19.17
CA ILE A 51 11.77 -18.67 -20.61
C ILE A 51 10.78 -17.81 -21.41
N THR A 52 9.51 -17.74 -20.97
CA THR A 52 8.47 -16.97 -21.63
C THR A 52 8.84 -15.46 -21.69
N VAL A 53 9.34 -14.90 -20.58
CA VAL A 53 9.72 -13.48 -20.54
C VAL A 53 10.98 -13.19 -21.35
N ILE A 54 11.93 -14.12 -21.38
CA ILE A 54 13.16 -13.99 -22.18
C ILE A 54 12.83 -14.05 -23.67
N ALA A 55 12.02 -15.02 -24.10
CA ALA A 55 11.70 -15.27 -25.49
C ALA A 55 10.87 -14.13 -26.12
N HIS A 56 9.82 -13.66 -25.44
CA HIS A 56 9.01 -12.56 -25.98
C HIS A 56 8.32 -11.72 -24.91
N ASN A 57 8.88 -10.54 -24.63
CA ASN A 57 8.34 -9.60 -23.66
C ASN A 57 6.95 -9.05 -24.05
N ARG A 58 6.64 -8.90 -25.35
CA ARG A 58 5.33 -8.38 -25.80
C ARG A 58 4.18 -9.34 -25.49
N TYR A 59 4.36 -10.63 -25.77
CA TYR A 59 3.35 -11.65 -25.45
C TYR A 59 3.19 -11.79 -23.94
N SER A 60 4.29 -11.69 -23.18
CA SER A 60 4.22 -11.71 -21.71
C SER A 60 3.36 -10.56 -21.17
N LEU A 61 3.51 -9.34 -21.70
CA LEU A 61 2.66 -8.20 -21.31
C LEU A 61 1.19 -8.39 -21.69
N TRP A 62 0.91 -8.94 -22.87
CA TRP A 62 -0.46 -9.25 -23.28
C TRP A 62 -1.10 -10.32 -22.40
N ALA A 63 -0.35 -11.39 -22.08
CA ALA A 63 -0.79 -12.44 -21.17
C ALA A 63 -1.10 -11.88 -19.78
N ILE A 64 -0.24 -11.02 -19.23
CA ILE A 64 -0.50 -10.36 -17.93
C ILE A 64 -1.80 -9.56 -17.96
N ASN A 65 -2.09 -8.84 -19.04
CA ASN A 65 -3.32 -8.05 -19.14
C ASN A 65 -4.57 -8.93 -19.17
N ILE A 66 -4.55 -10.04 -19.91
CA ILE A 66 -5.67 -10.99 -19.97
C ILE A 66 -5.91 -11.65 -18.62
N VAL A 67 -4.84 -12.17 -18.01
CA VAL A 67 -4.92 -12.82 -16.70
C VAL A 67 -5.36 -11.82 -15.64
N GLY A 68 -4.92 -10.57 -15.73
CA GLY A 68 -5.35 -9.48 -14.86
C GLY A 68 -6.85 -9.17 -15.00
N ALA A 69 -7.36 -9.12 -16.24
CA ALA A 69 -8.79 -8.93 -16.49
C ALA A 69 -9.63 -10.09 -15.94
N LEU A 70 -9.19 -11.34 -16.18
CA LEU A 70 -9.83 -12.53 -15.61
C LEU A 70 -9.87 -12.48 -14.09
N LYS A 71 -8.76 -12.09 -13.43
CA LYS A 71 -8.70 -11.94 -11.98
C LYS A 71 -9.72 -10.92 -11.46
N LEU A 72 -9.84 -9.76 -12.13
CA LEU A 72 -10.81 -8.73 -11.76
C LEU A 72 -12.26 -9.21 -11.92
N LEU A 73 -12.56 -9.93 -13.02
CA LEU A 73 -13.88 -10.50 -13.25
C LEU A 73 -14.25 -11.54 -12.18
N LEU A 74 -13.29 -12.39 -11.77
CA LEU A 74 -13.51 -13.37 -10.71
C LEU A 74 -13.75 -12.70 -9.35
N LEU A 75 -12.98 -11.67 -9.00
CA LEU A 75 -13.20 -10.91 -7.77
C LEU A 75 -14.56 -10.21 -7.77
N LEU A 76 -14.97 -9.65 -8.91
CA LEU A 76 -16.28 -9.04 -9.07
C LEU A 76 -17.40 -10.08 -8.94
N PHE A 77 -17.25 -11.24 -9.58
CA PHE A 77 -18.19 -12.35 -9.48
C PHE A 77 -18.37 -12.81 -8.03
N ILE A 78 -17.27 -13.07 -7.31
CA ILE A 78 -17.30 -13.45 -5.89
C ILE A 78 -18.00 -12.38 -5.06
N SER A 79 -17.67 -11.12 -5.29
CA SER A 79 -18.26 -9.98 -4.56
C SER A 79 -19.78 -9.91 -4.77
N ILE A 80 -20.25 -10.03 -6.02
CA ILE A 80 -21.68 -10.00 -6.35
C ILE A 80 -22.37 -11.24 -5.77
N SER A 81 -21.81 -12.43 -5.95
CA SER A 81 -22.38 -13.67 -5.38
C SER A 81 -22.52 -13.58 -3.85
N GLY A 82 -21.52 -13.02 -3.15
CA GLY A 82 -21.60 -12.79 -1.71
C GLY A 82 -22.77 -11.91 -1.28
N LEU A 83 -23.02 -10.82 -2.01
CA LEU A 83 -24.16 -9.92 -1.75
C LEU A 83 -25.50 -10.62 -2.01
N VAL A 84 -25.59 -11.44 -3.06
CA VAL A 84 -26.80 -12.23 -3.37
C VAL A 84 -27.07 -13.29 -2.29
N ILE A 85 -26.00 -13.92 -1.77
CA ILE A 85 -26.08 -14.88 -0.66
C ILE A 85 -26.59 -14.18 0.61
N LEU A 86 -26.05 -13.01 0.95
CA LEU A 86 -26.53 -12.21 2.08
C LEU A 86 -27.98 -11.76 1.91
N GLY A 87 -28.41 -11.52 0.67
CA GLY A 87 -29.80 -11.24 0.34
C GLY A 87 -30.74 -12.45 0.47
N GLY A 88 -30.25 -13.63 0.84
CA GLY A 88 -31.08 -14.84 1.03
C GLY A 88 -31.54 -15.52 -0.27
N HIS A 89 -30.98 -15.14 -1.43
CA HIS A 89 -31.40 -15.68 -2.73
C HIS A 89 -30.63 -16.95 -3.14
N PHE A 90 -29.88 -17.57 -2.21
CA PHE A 90 -29.09 -18.77 -2.44
C PHE A 90 -29.61 -19.94 -1.60
N GLY A 91 -30.41 -20.83 -2.22
CA GLY A 91 -31.06 -21.94 -1.51
C GLY A 91 -30.12 -23.04 -0.98
N ARG A 92 -28.84 -23.03 -1.36
CA ARG A 92 -27.84 -24.02 -0.92
C ARG A 92 -27.19 -23.69 0.43
N ILE A 93 -27.37 -22.47 0.93
CA ILE A 93 -26.74 -21.99 2.17
C ILE A 93 -27.86 -21.75 3.19
N GLU A 94 -27.99 -22.65 4.16
CA GLU A 94 -29.09 -22.61 5.15
C GLU A 94 -29.06 -21.37 6.04
N ASN A 95 -27.87 -20.88 6.41
CA ASN A 95 -27.72 -19.74 7.32
C ASN A 95 -26.71 -18.70 6.81
N PRO A 96 -27.12 -17.83 5.86
CA PRO A 96 -26.26 -16.75 5.38
C PRO A 96 -25.86 -15.82 6.53
N GLY A 97 -24.56 -15.55 6.65
CA GLY A 97 -24.04 -14.54 7.58
C GLY A 97 -23.97 -14.96 9.05
N ILE A 98 -23.95 -16.25 9.36
CA ILE A 98 -23.83 -16.77 10.74
C ILE A 98 -22.63 -16.16 11.48
N ASN A 99 -21.51 -15.97 10.78
CA ASN A 99 -20.28 -15.41 11.33
C ASN A 99 -20.42 -13.93 11.74
N PHE A 100 -21.35 -13.17 11.15
CA PHE A 100 -21.53 -11.75 11.45
C PHE A 100 -22.29 -11.50 12.75
N ARG A 101 -23.03 -12.49 13.27
CA ARG A 101 -23.78 -12.36 14.54
C ARG A 101 -22.86 -12.21 15.76
N HIS A 102 -21.70 -12.89 15.72
CA HIS A 102 -20.68 -12.87 16.78
C HIS A 102 -19.27 -12.68 16.21
N GLY A 103 -19.09 -11.64 15.38
CA GLY A 103 -17.85 -11.44 14.59
C GLY A 103 -16.55 -11.26 15.39
N PHE A 104 -16.63 -10.89 16.67
CA PHE A 104 -15.46 -10.70 17.54
C PHE A 104 -15.18 -11.88 18.49
N GLN A 105 -15.98 -12.96 18.41
CA GLN A 105 -15.82 -14.11 19.28
C GLN A 105 -14.60 -14.94 18.87
N GLY A 106 -13.69 -15.19 19.82
CA GLY A 106 -12.42 -15.88 19.56
C GLY A 106 -11.28 -14.95 19.11
N THR A 107 -11.42 -13.64 19.34
CA THR A 107 -10.36 -12.66 19.06
C THR A 107 -9.14 -12.88 19.95
N THR A 108 -7.95 -12.69 19.38
CA THR A 108 -6.66 -12.78 20.07
C THR A 108 -6.15 -11.38 20.40
N SER A 109 -5.62 -11.20 21.62
CA SER A 109 -4.96 -9.94 22.06
C SER A 109 -3.43 -9.99 21.98
N SER A 110 -2.85 -11.08 21.44
CA SER A 110 -1.41 -11.21 21.25
C SER A 110 -0.92 -10.27 20.15
N GLY A 111 -0.01 -9.36 20.51
CA GLY A 111 0.61 -8.44 19.55
C GLY A 111 1.36 -9.15 18.43
N TYR A 112 1.91 -10.35 18.68
CA TYR A 112 2.58 -11.16 17.67
C TYR A 112 1.61 -11.62 16.57
N SER A 113 0.49 -12.23 16.95
CA SER A 113 -0.51 -12.73 16.00
C SER A 113 -1.14 -11.60 15.18
N LEU A 114 -1.41 -10.46 15.83
CA LEU A 114 -1.90 -9.26 15.14
C LEU A 114 -0.87 -8.72 14.14
N SER A 115 0.41 -8.70 14.51
CA SER A 115 1.49 -8.27 13.61
C SER A 115 1.64 -9.21 12.41
N GLN A 116 1.55 -10.52 12.61
CA GLN A 116 1.57 -11.50 11.52
C GLN A 116 0.37 -11.36 10.58
N ALA A 117 -0.83 -11.08 11.11
CA ALA A 117 -1.99 -10.78 10.29
C ALA A 117 -1.76 -9.51 9.44
N MET A 118 -1.18 -8.45 10.02
CA MET A 118 -0.84 -7.23 9.29
C MET A 118 0.19 -7.47 8.18
N VAL A 119 1.20 -8.32 8.39
CA VAL A 119 2.16 -8.71 7.35
C VAL A 119 1.47 -9.40 6.18
N ASN A 120 0.56 -10.35 6.45
CA ASN A 120 -0.20 -11.04 5.41
C ASN A 120 -1.15 -10.10 4.64
N ILE A 121 -1.80 -9.16 5.34
CA ILE A 121 -2.64 -8.14 4.72
C ILE A 121 -1.79 -7.20 3.84
N ALA A 122 -0.65 -6.72 4.34
CA ALA A 122 0.25 -5.87 3.57
C ALA A 122 0.78 -6.59 2.31
N PHE A 123 1.08 -7.88 2.43
CA PHE A 123 1.47 -8.71 1.29
C PHE A 123 0.37 -8.82 0.23
N ALA A 124 -0.90 -8.99 0.63
CA ALA A 124 -2.03 -9.07 -0.29
C ALA A 124 -2.21 -7.80 -1.16
N PHE A 125 -1.84 -6.63 -0.62
CA PHE A 125 -1.88 -5.34 -1.33
C PHE A 125 -0.57 -4.98 -2.04
N SER A 126 0.49 -5.77 -1.89
CA SER A 126 1.78 -5.54 -2.56
C SER A 126 1.69 -5.82 -4.07
N GLY A 127 2.51 -5.11 -4.85
CA GLY A 127 2.67 -5.34 -6.29
C GLY A 127 2.43 -4.09 -7.13
N TRP A 128 1.75 -3.08 -6.58
CA TRP A 128 1.57 -1.77 -7.22
C TRP A 128 2.91 -1.08 -7.55
N GLN A 129 3.95 -1.33 -6.75
CA GLN A 129 5.29 -0.81 -7.00
C GLN A 129 5.91 -1.32 -8.30
N ASN A 130 5.46 -2.48 -8.82
CA ASN A 130 6.04 -3.06 -10.03
C ASN A 130 5.90 -2.14 -11.25
N THR A 131 4.85 -1.32 -11.29
CA THR A 131 4.61 -0.36 -12.38
C THR A 131 5.63 0.78 -12.39
N PHE A 132 6.21 1.14 -11.24
CA PHE A 132 7.21 2.21 -11.15
C PHE A 132 8.55 1.82 -11.77
N SER A 133 8.93 0.53 -11.70
CA SER A 133 10.14 0.02 -12.36
C SER A 133 10.08 0.11 -13.89
N MET A 134 8.89 0.32 -14.46
CA MET A 134 8.65 0.46 -15.89
C MET A 134 8.24 1.88 -16.28
N ALA A 135 8.51 2.88 -15.42
CA ALA A 135 8.13 4.27 -15.68
C ALA A 135 8.64 4.80 -17.04
N ASN A 136 9.80 4.33 -17.49
CA ASN A 136 10.39 4.69 -18.80
C ASN A 136 9.61 4.12 -20.00
N GLU A 137 8.77 3.10 -19.81
CA GLU A 137 7.93 2.49 -20.86
C GLU A 137 6.51 3.10 -20.89
N ILE A 138 6.15 3.93 -19.90
CA ILE A 138 4.81 4.52 -19.76
C ILE A 138 4.77 5.90 -20.43
N LYS A 139 3.77 6.11 -21.31
CA LYS A 139 3.49 7.43 -21.89
C LYS A 139 3.05 8.39 -20.78
N SER A 140 3.76 9.52 -20.63
CA SER A 140 3.51 10.53 -19.59
C SER A 140 3.41 9.91 -18.18
N PRO A 141 4.52 9.41 -17.61
CA PRO A 141 4.49 8.52 -16.44
C PRO A 141 3.91 9.19 -15.20
N ILE A 142 4.21 10.47 -14.95
CA ILE A 142 3.78 11.18 -13.73
C ILE A 142 2.24 11.25 -13.60
N PRO A 143 1.48 11.84 -14.55
CA PRO A 143 0.03 11.91 -14.43
C PRO A 143 -0.63 10.54 -14.50
N THR A 144 -0.11 9.64 -15.36
CA THR A 144 -0.66 8.30 -15.56
C THR A 144 -0.54 7.45 -14.29
N LEU A 145 0.64 7.41 -13.67
CA LEU A 145 0.86 6.66 -12.43
C LEU A 145 0.03 7.23 -11.29
N LYS A 146 0.02 8.55 -11.11
CA LYS A 146 -0.73 9.19 -10.00
C LYS A 146 -2.22 8.83 -10.03
N ARG A 147 -2.86 8.87 -11.20
CA ARG A 147 -4.29 8.54 -11.32
C ARG A 147 -4.53 7.04 -11.26
N ASN A 148 -3.82 6.27 -12.07
CA ASN A 148 -4.16 4.86 -12.29
C ASN A 148 -3.72 3.97 -11.12
N VAL A 149 -2.60 4.28 -10.43
CA VAL A 149 -2.18 3.54 -9.23
C VAL A 149 -3.15 3.80 -8.07
N THR A 150 -3.59 5.05 -7.89
CA THR A 150 -4.57 5.37 -6.85
C THR A 150 -5.91 4.70 -7.14
N ALA A 151 -6.39 4.76 -8.38
CA ALA A 151 -7.64 4.12 -8.77
C ALA A 151 -7.57 2.59 -8.63
N SER A 152 -6.47 1.95 -9.04
CA SER A 152 -6.33 0.49 -8.92
C SER A 152 -6.35 0.05 -7.46
N LEU A 153 -5.61 0.73 -6.58
CA LEU A 153 -5.60 0.43 -5.15
C LEU A 153 -6.99 0.55 -4.51
N LEU A 154 -7.77 1.59 -4.85
CA LEU A 154 -9.14 1.77 -4.35
C LEU A 154 -10.09 0.67 -4.83
N ILE A 155 -9.98 0.28 -6.11
CA ILE A 155 -10.77 -0.81 -6.69
C ILE A 155 -10.43 -2.14 -6.00
N PHE A 156 -9.15 -2.46 -5.86
CA PHE A 156 -8.72 -3.69 -5.18
C PHE A 156 -9.10 -3.70 -3.71
N PHE A 157 -8.96 -2.58 -3.00
CA PHE A 157 -9.42 -2.46 -1.62
C PHE A 157 -10.90 -2.81 -1.49
N SER A 158 -11.74 -2.21 -2.33
CA SER A 158 -13.19 -2.44 -2.33
C SER A 158 -13.52 -3.90 -2.64
N LEU A 159 -12.96 -4.46 -3.72
CA LEU A 159 -13.22 -5.84 -4.15
C LEU A 159 -12.70 -6.88 -3.15
N TYR A 160 -11.51 -6.68 -2.59
CA TYR A 160 -10.97 -7.59 -1.57
C TYR A 160 -11.81 -7.56 -0.31
N PHE A 161 -12.27 -6.38 0.13
CA PHE A 161 -13.14 -6.27 1.28
C PHE A 161 -14.48 -6.98 1.04
N LEU A 162 -15.11 -6.75 -0.12
CA LEU A 162 -16.35 -7.44 -0.53
C LEU A 162 -16.17 -8.96 -0.65
N CYS A 163 -15.04 -9.44 -1.18
CA CYS A 163 -14.75 -10.87 -1.25
C CYS A 163 -14.62 -11.51 0.14
N ASN A 164 -13.99 -10.82 1.10
CA ASN A 164 -13.93 -11.32 2.47
C ASN A 164 -15.33 -11.41 3.08
N ILE A 165 -16.18 -10.39 2.88
CA ILE A 165 -17.59 -10.44 3.30
C ILE A 165 -18.30 -11.63 2.64
N ALA A 166 -18.11 -11.86 1.34
CA ALA A 166 -18.70 -12.97 0.61
C ALA A 166 -18.30 -14.34 1.21
N SER A 167 -17.00 -14.54 1.47
CA SER A 167 -16.49 -15.77 2.07
C SER A 167 -17.09 -16.02 3.46
N PHE A 168 -17.12 -15.01 4.33
CA PHE A 168 -17.70 -15.13 5.68
C PHE A 168 -19.24 -15.20 5.67
N ALA A 169 -19.90 -14.77 4.61
CA ALA A 169 -21.35 -14.91 4.48
C ALA A 169 -21.78 -16.36 4.19
N ALA A 170 -20.97 -17.10 3.42
CA ALA A 170 -21.33 -18.43 2.92
C ALA A 170 -20.72 -19.60 3.70
N VAL A 171 -19.54 -19.40 4.29
CA VAL A 171 -18.76 -20.50 4.90
C VAL A 171 -18.59 -20.25 6.41
N PRO A 172 -18.98 -21.19 7.29
CA PRO A 172 -18.73 -21.11 8.72
C PRO A 172 -17.25 -20.98 9.08
N LYS A 173 -16.93 -20.21 10.13
CA LYS A 173 -15.55 -19.97 10.59
C LYS A 173 -14.76 -21.23 10.92
N ASP A 174 -15.42 -22.27 11.42
CA ASP A 174 -14.75 -23.51 11.88
C ASP A 174 -14.12 -24.26 10.69
N ILE A 175 -14.78 -24.22 9.53
CA ILE A 175 -14.26 -24.79 8.28
C ILE A 175 -13.00 -24.04 7.82
N PHE A 176 -12.92 -22.71 8.04
CA PHE A 176 -11.72 -21.93 7.71
C PHE A 176 -10.55 -22.20 8.66
N LEU A 177 -10.81 -22.60 9.91
CA LEU A 177 -9.76 -22.92 10.87
C LEU A 177 -9.15 -24.31 10.63
N GLU A 178 -9.96 -25.24 10.12
CA GLU A 178 -9.53 -26.62 9.82
C GLU A 178 -8.96 -26.76 8.41
N SER A 179 -9.42 -25.95 7.45
CA SER A 179 -9.00 -26.04 6.05
C SER A 179 -7.65 -25.36 5.79
N LYS A 180 -6.77 -26.07 5.06
CA LYS A 180 -5.54 -25.50 4.47
C LYS A 180 -5.77 -24.90 3.09
N GLU A 181 -6.99 -24.97 2.56
CA GLU A 181 -7.33 -24.46 1.24
C GLU A 181 -7.58 -22.95 1.26
N LEU A 182 -7.48 -22.32 0.08
CA LEU A 182 -7.79 -20.90 -0.08
C LEU A 182 -9.26 -20.66 0.24
N SER A 183 -9.55 -19.58 0.97
CA SER A 183 -10.92 -19.24 1.40
C SER A 183 -11.92 -19.16 0.24
N ALA A 184 -11.46 -18.72 -0.93
CA ALA A 184 -12.26 -18.69 -2.15
C ALA A 184 -12.59 -20.08 -2.69
N ALA A 185 -11.69 -21.06 -2.60
CA ALA A 185 -11.95 -22.43 -3.05
C ALA A 185 -13.06 -23.08 -2.21
N VAL A 186 -12.95 -22.95 -0.88
CA VAL A 186 -13.99 -23.40 0.06
C VAL A 186 -15.33 -22.71 -0.22
N PHE A 187 -15.32 -21.40 -0.47
CA PHE A 187 -16.53 -20.66 -0.87
C PHE A 187 -17.16 -21.23 -2.14
N PHE A 188 -16.38 -21.49 -3.19
CA PHE A 188 -16.90 -22.06 -4.44
C PHE A 188 -17.44 -23.47 -4.25
N ARG A 189 -16.75 -24.31 -3.47
CA ARG A 189 -17.19 -25.66 -3.14
C ARG A 189 -18.55 -25.64 -2.44
N THR A 190 -18.70 -24.78 -1.43
CA THR A 190 -19.94 -24.67 -0.65
C THR A 190 -21.09 -24.06 -1.45
N ALA A 191 -20.85 -22.96 -2.17
CA ALA A 191 -21.91 -22.25 -2.89
C ALA A 191 -22.28 -22.90 -4.24
N PHE A 192 -21.28 -23.38 -5.00
CA PHE A 192 -21.45 -23.81 -6.39
C PHE A 192 -21.09 -25.29 -6.63
N GLY A 193 -20.38 -25.95 -5.72
CA GLY A 193 -19.99 -27.36 -5.82
C GLY A 193 -18.56 -27.59 -6.30
N SER A 194 -18.12 -28.85 -6.31
CA SER A 194 -16.74 -29.25 -6.59
C SER A 194 -16.25 -28.94 -8.01
N SER A 195 -17.14 -28.97 -9.01
CA SER A 195 -16.78 -28.58 -10.39
C SER A 195 -16.39 -27.10 -10.49
N ALA A 196 -17.09 -26.24 -9.75
CA ALA A 196 -16.83 -24.80 -9.74
C ALA A 196 -15.55 -24.47 -8.93
N GLU A 197 -15.31 -25.20 -7.85
CA GLU A 197 -14.05 -25.16 -7.10
C GLU A 197 -12.84 -25.50 -7.99
N SER A 198 -12.93 -26.59 -8.75
CA SER A 198 -11.87 -27.02 -9.68
C SER A 198 -11.58 -25.94 -10.73
N ALA A 199 -12.64 -25.33 -11.29
CA ALA A 199 -12.50 -24.21 -12.23
C ALA A 199 -11.84 -22.99 -11.59
N LEU A 200 -12.22 -22.62 -10.36
CA LEU A 200 -11.58 -21.54 -9.63
C LEU A 200 -10.09 -21.82 -9.39
N ASN A 201 -9.74 -23.03 -8.95
CA ASN A 201 -8.37 -23.43 -8.70
C ASN A 201 -7.50 -23.28 -9.97
N PHE A 202 -8.02 -23.66 -11.14
CA PHE A 202 -7.36 -23.42 -12.42
C PHE A 202 -7.15 -21.91 -12.69
N CYS A 203 -8.16 -21.08 -12.45
CA CYS A 203 -8.04 -19.63 -12.61
C CYS A 203 -7.02 -19.01 -11.62
N VAL A 204 -6.96 -19.51 -10.39
CA VAL A 204 -5.99 -19.08 -9.37
C VAL A 204 -4.56 -19.44 -9.79
N LEU A 205 -4.35 -20.63 -10.35
CA LEU A 205 -3.07 -21.04 -10.93
C LEU A 205 -2.65 -20.09 -12.06
N LEU A 206 -3.56 -19.81 -12.99
CA LEU A 206 -3.31 -18.88 -14.10
C LEU A 206 -3.00 -17.46 -13.58
N SER A 207 -3.74 -16.98 -12.58
CA SER A 207 -3.48 -15.70 -11.89
C SER A 207 -2.10 -15.66 -11.26
N SER A 208 -1.68 -16.75 -10.61
CA SER A 208 -0.37 -16.85 -9.97
C SER A 208 0.75 -16.82 -11.01
N PHE A 209 0.57 -17.52 -12.13
CA PHE A 209 1.51 -17.49 -13.26
C PHE A 209 1.61 -16.09 -13.89
N GLY A 210 0.49 -15.40 -14.11
CA GLY A 210 0.49 -14.02 -14.60
C GLY A 210 1.23 -13.05 -13.66
N ASN A 211 1.09 -13.23 -12.34
CA ASN A 211 1.85 -12.46 -11.35
C ASN A 211 3.36 -12.72 -11.45
N LEU A 212 3.79 -13.98 -11.67
CA LEU A 212 5.20 -14.30 -11.87
C LEU A 212 5.78 -13.54 -13.08
N LEU A 213 5.07 -13.52 -14.21
CA LEU A 213 5.49 -12.77 -15.39
C LEU A 213 5.62 -11.27 -15.08
N ALA A 214 4.63 -10.67 -14.41
CA ALA A 214 4.63 -9.25 -14.08
C ALA A 214 5.81 -8.85 -13.16
N VAL A 215 6.09 -9.67 -12.14
CA VAL A 215 7.21 -9.45 -11.21
C VAL A 215 8.55 -9.63 -11.92
N LEU A 216 8.72 -10.69 -12.72
CA LEU A 216 9.94 -10.93 -13.49
C LEU A 216 10.24 -9.75 -14.41
N ILE A 217 9.21 -9.28 -15.14
CA ILE A 217 9.33 -8.12 -16.01
C ILE A 217 9.80 -6.91 -15.21
N SER A 218 9.08 -6.53 -14.16
CA SER A 218 9.38 -5.33 -13.39
C SER A 218 10.78 -5.35 -12.75
N GLN A 219 11.14 -6.46 -12.11
CA GLN A 219 12.40 -6.61 -11.40
C GLN A 219 13.60 -6.63 -12.35
N SER A 220 13.46 -7.18 -13.56
CA SER A 220 14.54 -7.18 -14.53
C SER A 220 14.92 -5.77 -14.98
N ARG A 221 13.94 -4.85 -15.11
CA ARG A 221 14.20 -3.43 -15.40
C ARG A 221 14.92 -2.77 -14.24
N GLN A 222 14.45 -3.02 -13.02
CA GLN A 222 15.06 -2.44 -11.82
C GLN A 222 16.53 -2.85 -11.68
N ILE A 223 16.85 -4.14 -11.82
CA ILE A 223 18.23 -4.64 -11.74
C ILE A 223 19.09 -4.07 -12.88
N ARG A 224 18.55 -4.01 -14.11
CA ARG A 224 19.26 -3.44 -15.26
C ARG A 224 19.59 -1.96 -15.05
N GLU A 225 18.67 -1.19 -14.49
CA GLU A 225 18.88 0.23 -14.18
C GLU A 225 19.92 0.43 -13.08
N ILE A 226 19.92 -0.42 -12.04
CA ILE A 226 20.98 -0.44 -11.03
C ILE A 226 22.34 -0.76 -11.67
N ALA A 227 22.38 -1.74 -12.56
CA ALA A 227 23.62 -2.08 -13.27
C ALA A 227 24.12 -0.94 -14.15
N ARG A 228 23.23 -0.21 -14.82
CA ARG A 228 23.57 0.94 -15.67
C ARG A 228 24.28 2.06 -14.90
N GLN A 229 24.10 2.14 -13.59
CA GLN A 229 24.83 3.08 -12.72
C GLN A 229 26.26 2.62 -12.36
N GLY A 230 26.71 1.46 -12.86
CA GLY A 230 28.06 0.93 -12.62
C GLY A 230 28.27 0.30 -11.25
N VAL A 231 27.20 0.11 -10.47
CA VAL A 231 27.27 -0.46 -9.11
C VAL A 231 27.57 -1.96 -9.11
N LEU A 232 27.20 -2.68 -10.18
CA LEU A 232 27.43 -4.12 -10.30
C LEU A 232 28.67 -4.43 -11.14
N PRO A 233 29.52 -5.39 -10.71
CA PRO A 233 30.66 -5.85 -11.49
C PRO A 233 30.18 -6.54 -12.78
N GLY A 234 30.90 -6.30 -13.89
CA GLY A 234 30.54 -6.86 -15.20
C GLY A 234 29.29 -6.20 -15.81
N THR A 235 29.19 -4.88 -15.76
CA THR A 235 28.02 -4.08 -16.21
C THR A 235 27.50 -4.45 -17.61
N GLU A 236 28.40 -4.81 -18.54
CA GLU A 236 28.04 -5.22 -19.90
C GLU A 236 27.06 -6.40 -19.94
N PHE A 237 27.26 -7.41 -19.08
CA PHE A 237 26.38 -8.58 -19.00
C PHE A 237 24.98 -8.21 -18.54
N TRP A 238 24.87 -7.34 -17.52
CA TRP A 238 23.61 -6.95 -16.90
C TRP A 238 22.78 -6.01 -17.79
N VAL A 239 23.44 -5.14 -18.56
CA VAL A 239 22.79 -4.13 -19.41
C VAL A 239 22.44 -4.68 -20.79
N SER A 240 23.13 -5.74 -21.25
CA SER A 240 22.91 -6.37 -22.54
C SER A 240 21.47 -6.88 -22.71
N THR A 241 20.91 -6.63 -23.90
CA THR A 241 19.58 -7.12 -24.32
C THR A 241 19.64 -8.04 -25.52
N LYS A 242 20.83 -8.48 -25.93
CA LYS A 242 20.97 -9.41 -27.06
C LYS A 242 20.79 -10.87 -26.58
N PRO A 243 20.22 -11.77 -27.40
CA PRO A 243 19.71 -11.54 -28.77
C PRO A 243 18.22 -11.12 -28.83
N PHE A 244 17.41 -11.41 -27.81
CA PHE A 244 15.93 -11.32 -27.88
C PHE A 244 15.33 -9.94 -27.58
N GLY A 245 16.15 -8.92 -27.31
CA GLY A 245 15.68 -7.60 -26.88
C GLY A 245 15.29 -7.54 -25.39
N THR A 246 15.67 -8.53 -24.59
CA THR A 246 15.34 -8.65 -23.16
C THR A 246 16.61 -8.84 -22.33
N PRO A 247 16.69 -8.30 -21.08
CA PRO A 247 17.91 -8.37 -20.28
C PRO A 247 18.05 -9.74 -19.61
N ILE A 248 18.79 -10.65 -20.25
CA ILE A 248 18.93 -12.05 -19.81
C ILE A 248 19.61 -12.15 -18.43
N GLY A 249 20.66 -11.36 -18.18
CA GLY A 249 21.41 -11.40 -16.92
C GLY A 249 20.54 -11.20 -15.67
N PRO A 250 19.74 -10.12 -15.59
CA PRO A 250 18.77 -9.93 -14.52
C PRO A 250 17.77 -11.08 -14.33
N TYR A 251 17.26 -11.68 -15.41
CA TYR A 251 16.35 -12.83 -15.32
C TYR A 251 17.04 -14.08 -14.77
N LEU A 252 18.27 -14.37 -15.19
CA LEU A 252 19.04 -15.51 -14.69
C LEU A 252 19.37 -15.36 -13.20
N LEU A 253 19.70 -14.15 -12.76
CA LEU A 253 19.93 -13.86 -11.34
C LEU A 253 18.67 -14.13 -10.52
N LYS A 254 17.52 -13.61 -10.96
CA LYS A 254 16.23 -13.91 -10.33
C LYS A 254 15.87 -15.39 -10.41
N TRP A 255 16.25 -16.07 -11.49
CA TRP A 255 16.02 -17.50 -11.61
C TRP A 255 16.79 -18.28 -10.53
N GLY A 256 18.09 -18.02 -10.41
CA GLY A 256 18.96 -18.70 -9.44
C GLY A 256 18.57 -18.43 -7.98
N PHE A 257 18.28 -17.17 -7.62
CA PHE A 257 17.87 -16.85 -6.25
C PHE A 257 16.52 -17.48 -5.88
N THR A 258 15.55 -17.47 -6.78
CA THR A 258 14.24 -18.10 -6.52
C THR A 258 14.35 -19.63 -6.52
N PHE A 259 15.17 -20.22 -7.39
CA PHE A 259 15.46 -21.66 -7.34
C PHE A 259 16.02 -22.07 -5.97
N LEU A 260 17.01 -21.33 -5.46
CA LEU A 260 17.57 -21.56 -4.14
C LEU A 260 16.49 -21.44 -3.05
N MET A 261 15.62 -20.43 -3.14
CA MET A 261 14.52 -20.22 -2.18
C MET A 261 13.39 -21.26 -2.28
N ILE A 262 13.26 -21.99 -3.38
CA ILE A 262 12.32 -23.12 -3.48
C ILE A 262 12.94 -24.38 -2.86
N VAL A 263 14.23 -24.61 -3.09
CA VAL A 263 14.91 -25.85 -2.65
C VAL A 263 15.27 -25.80 -1.16
N ALA A 264 15.83 -24.68 -0.69
CA ALA A 264 16.45 -24.60 0.64
C ALA A 264 15.46 -24.67 1.83
N PRO A 265 14.32 -23.95 1.84
CA PRO A 265 13.39 -24.01 2.96
C PRO A 265 12.61 -25.35 3.03
N PRO A 266 12.26 -25.83 4.23
CA PRO A 266 11.33 -26.94 4.39
C PRO A 266 9.93 -26.51 3.92
N ALA A 267 9.23 -27.37 3.17
CA ALA A 267 8.06 -26.97 2.39
C ALA A 267 6.83 -26.51 3.21
N GLY A 268 6.70 -26.93 4.47
CA GLY A 268 5.53 -26.62 5.30
C GLY A 268 5.34 -25.11 5.52
N ASP A 269 6.23 -24.49 6.29
CA ASP A 269 6.14 -23.06 6.63
C ASP A 269 6.85 -22.15 5.61
N ALA A 270 7.27 -22.70 4.46
CA ALA A 270 8.05 -21.97 3.45
C ALA A 270 7.34 -20.69 2.97
N PHE A 271 6.02 -20.74 2.77
CA PHE A 271 5.27 -19.57 2.30
C PHE A 271 5.34 -18.41 3.30
N GLN A 272 4.96 -18.65 4.56
CA GLN A 272 4.96 -17.62 5.60
C GLN A 272 6.38 -17.12 5.90
N PHE A 273 7.37 -18.02 5.86
CA PHE A 273 8.78 -17.65 5.98
C PHE A 273 9.22 -16.70 4.86
N VAL A 274 8.94 -17.03 3.59
CA VAL A 274 9.33 -16.21 2.44
C VAL A 274 8.61 -14.85 2.44
N VAL A 275 7.31 -14.83 2.76
CA VAL A 275 6.55 -13.58 2.89
C VAL A 275 7.15 -12.69 3.98
N SER A 276 7.46 -13.25 5.14
CA SER A 276 8.07 -12.51 6.25
C SER A 276 9.48 -12.00 5.90
N LEU A 277 10.29 -12.86 5.29
CA LEU A 277 11.67 -12.56 4.87
C LEU A 277 11.73 -11.39 3.87
N LYS A 278 10.74 -11.30 2.96
CA LYS A 278 10.60 -10.18 2.02
C LYS A 278 10.08 -8.92 2.71
N THR A 279 9.03 -9.05 3.52
CA THR A 279 8.26 -7.90 4.02
C THR A 279 9.07 -7.03 4.99
N TYR A 280 9.95 -7.65 5.78
CA TYR A 280 10.73 -6.92 6.78
C TYR A 280 11.76 -5.95 6.18
N PRO A 281 12.66 -6.35 5.26
CA PRO A 281 13.53 -5.41 4.54
C PRO A 281 12.76 -4.36 3.75
N ASP A 282 11.68 -4.75 3.07
CA ASP A 282 10.83 -3.81 2.33
C ASP A 282 10.34 -2.70 3.26
N ALA A 283 9.82 -3.02 4.45
CA ALA A 283 9.34 -2.01 5.40
C ALA A 283 10.43 -1.00 5.80
N ILE A 284 11.67 -1.46 6.03
CA ILE A 284 12.82 -0.60 6.34
C ILE A 284 13.13 0.34 5.17
N PHE A 285 13.19 -0.18 3.93
CA PHE A 285 13.45 0.65 2.75
C PHE A 285 12.32 1.66 2.47
N HIS A 286 11.06 1.27 2.67
CA HIS A 286 9.93 2.20 2.53
C HIS A 286 9.97 3.31 3.59
N ALA A 287 10.33 2.98 4.84
CA ALA A 287 10.51 3.97 5.89
C ALA A 287 11.68 4.93 5.57
N ALA A 288 12.83 4.39 5.15
CA ALA A 288 13.98 5.18 4.75
C ALA A 288 13.65 6.10 3.55
N MET A 289 12.91 5.60 2.55
CA MET A 289 12.42 6.39 1.42
C MET A 289 11.47 7.51 1.87
N GLY A 290 10.56 7.22 2.80
CA GLY A 290 9.64 8.22 3.38
C GLY A 290 10.40 9.33 4.11
N VAL A 291 11.35 8.97 4.98
CA VAL A 291 12.21 9.93 5.67
C VAL A 291 13.05 10.73 4.67
N GLY A 292 13.67 10.06 3.69
CA GLY A 292 14.44 10.71 2.63
C GLY A 292 13.63 11.75 1.86
N LEU A 293 12.38 11.43 1.50
CA LEU A 293 11.48 12.36 0.83
C LEU A 293 11.14 13.58 1.71
N LEU A 294 10.90 13.38 3.01
CA LEU A 294 10.63 14.48 3.95
C LEU A 294 11.85 15.38 4.11
N LEU A 295 13.04 14.80 4.22
CA LEU A 295 14.30 15.54 4.27
C LEU A 295 14.50 16.37 3.00
N ILE A 296 14.34 15.76 1.81
CA ILE A 296 14.47 16.45 0.52
C ILE A 296 13.42 17.56 0.37
N ARG A 297 12.20 17.39 0.88
CA ARG A 297 11.16 18.45 0.84
C ARG A 297 11.45 19.59 1.81
N ARG A 298 12.06 19.34 2.97
CA ARG A 298 12.43 20.36 3.97
C ARG A 298 13.70 21.13 3.59
N ARG A 299 14.66 20.47 2.92
CA ARG A 299 15.96 21.07 2.54
C ARG A 299 15.86 22.35 1.67
N PRO A 300 15.07 22.46 0.60
CA PRO A 300 15.05 23.66 -0.25
C PRO A 300 14.49 24.89 0.48
N GLN A 301 13.57 24.71 1.44
CA GLN A 301 13.00 25.81 2.23
C GLN A 301 14.03 26.38 3.21
N VAL A 302 14.79 25.52 3.89
CA VAL A 302 15.87 25.94 4.79
C VAL A 302 17.07 26.45 3.99
N PHE A 303 17.38 25.84 2.85
CA PHE A 303 18.44 26.28 1.95
C PHE A 303 18.17 27.69 1.41
N LEU A 304 16.97 27.99 0.92
CA LEU A 304 16.60 29.36 0.47
C LEU A 304 16.65 30.40 1.60
N LEU A 305 16.46 30.00 2.85
CA LEU A 305 16.58 30.90 4.02
C LEU A 305 18.03 31.14 4.46
N VAL A 306 18.92 30.16 4.28
CA VAL A 306 20.29 30.18 4.82
C VAL A 306 21.34 30.55 3.76
N MET A 307 21.25 30.02 2.54
CA MET A 307 22.22 30.25 1.46
C MET A 307 22.47 31.73 1.14
N PRO A 308 21.43 32.59 1.06
CA PRO A 308 21.63 34.01 0.77
C PRO A 308 22.52 34.77 1.78
N TRP A 309 22.73 34.22 2.99
CA TRP A 309 23.58 34.82 4.01
C TRP A 309 25.05 34.41 3.91
N ILE A 310 25.36 33.36 3.16
CA ILE A 310 26.73 32.88 2.98
C ILE A 310 27.42 33.78 1.94
N PRO A 311 28.60 34.37 2.23
CA PRO A 311 29.29 35.24 1.28
C PRO A 311 29.79 34.44 0.07
N PRO A 312 29.69 34.99 -1.16
CA PRO A 312 30.24 34.36 -2.35
C PRO A 312 31.79 34.36 -2.31
N GLU A 313 32.40 33.28 -2.83
CA GLU A 313 33.86 33.05 -2.77
C GLU A 313 34.68 34.15 -3.47
N CYS A 314 34.09 34.88 -4.43
CA CYS A 314 34.75 35.93 -5.21
C CYS A 314 34.65 37.34 -4.57
N GLY A 315 34.22 37.45 -3.31
CA GLY A 315 34.19 38.70 -2.55
C GLY A 315 32.81 39.35 -2.42
N ILE A 316 32.71 40.34 -1.52
CA ILE A 316 31.46 40.96 -1.03
C ILE A 316 30.56 41.56 -2.13
N TYR A 317 31.13 41.92 -3.28
CA TYR A 317 30.41 42.50 -4.43
C TYR A 317 30.22 41.53 -5.60
N ALA A 318 30.60 40.25 -5.46
CA ALA A 318 30.50 39.25 -6.51
C ALA A 318 29.13 38.54 -6.56
N GLY A 319 28.07 39.19 -6.07
CA GLY A 319 26.70 38.68 -6.12
C GLY A 319 26.04 38.90 -7.49
N THR A 320 24.78 38.48 -7.63
CA THR A 320 23.94 38.75 -8.81
C THR A 320 23.61 40.24 -9.02
N VAL A 321 23.89 41.06 -8.01
CA VAL A 321 23.67 42.51 -7.99
C VAL A 321 25.01 43.20 -7.74
N SER A 322 25.22 44.37 -8.36
CA SER A 322 26.49 45.13 -8.27
C SER A 322 26.77 45.78 -6.91
N PHE A 323 26.00 45.43 -5.88
CA PHE A 323 26.11 45.89 -4.49
C PHE A 323 26.16 44.69 -3.54
N LEU A 324 26.13 44.92 -2.23
CA LEU A 324 26.24 43.89 -1.20
C LEU A 324 25.34 42.67 -1.51
N TRP A 325 25.94 41.47 -1.63
CA TRP A 325 25.29 40.27 -2.15
C TRP A 325 23.99 39.87 -1.42
N CYS A 326 23.84 40.21 -0.14
CA CYS A 326 22.68 39.88 0.70
C CYS A 326 21.64 41.01 0.79
N THR A 327 21.78 42.09 0.02
CA THR A 327 20.92 43.28 0.12
C THR A 327 19.43 42.96 -0.10
N TYR A 328 19.09 42.07 -1.04
CA TYR A 328 17.69 41.69 -1.26
C TYR A 328 17.07 41.01 -0.04
N VAL A 329 17.86 40.26 0.75
CA VAL A 329 17.40 39.63 1.99
C VAL A 329 17.21 40.65 3.09
N ILE A 330 18.18 41.57 3.24
CA ILE A 330 18.12 42.65 4.24
C ILE A 330 16.91 43.57 3.96
N VAL A 331 16.71 43.96 2.70
CA VAL A 331 15.56 44.77 2.29
C VAL A 331 14.24 44.02 2.47
N GLY A 332 14.18 42.73 2.11
CA GLY A 332 13.00 41.91 2.33
C GLY A 332 12.60 41.80 3.81
N ILE A 333 13.58 41.58 4.70
CA ILE A 333 13.35 41.58 6.15
C ILE A 333 12.97 42.97 6.64
N GLY A 334 13.61 44.02 6.13
CA GLY A 334 13.31 45.41 6.47
C GLY A 334 11.87 45.81 6.11
N ILE A 335 11.38 45.42 4.93
CA ILE A 335 9.99 45.66 4.51
C ILE A 335 9.04 44.92 5.46
N MET A 336 9.30 43.64 5.74
CA MET A 336 8.45 42.84 6.64
C MET A 336 8.43 43.42 8.06
N ALA A 337 9.57 43.85 8.58
CA ALA A 337 9.68 44.52 9.88
C ALA A 337 8.93 45.85 9.89
N THR A 338 9.06 46.65 8.82
CA THR A 338 8.34 47.93 8.68
C THR A 338 6.84 47.73 8.63
N CYS A 339 6.35 46.73 7.89
CA CYS A 339 4.93 46.34 7.89
C CYS A 339 4.45 45.91 9.27
N GLY A 340 5.25 45.14 10.01
CA GLY A 340 4.95 44.74 11.38
C GLY A 340 4.90 45.92 12.36
N ILE A 341 5.86 46.85 12.25
CA ILE A 341 5.90 48.09 13.04
C ILE A 341 4.70 48.96 12.72
N TYR A 342 4.38 49.17 11.44
CA TYR A 342 3.19 49.91 11.01
C TYR A 342 1.92 49.30 11.61
N TYR A 343 1.76 47.97 11.51
CA TYR A 343 0.62 47.27 12.09
C TYR A 343 0.55 47.47 13.61
N TYR A 344 1.67 47.33 14.33
CA TYR A 344 1.70 47.51 15.78
C TYR A 344 1.37 48.95 16.19
N LEU A 345 1.95 49.94 15.51
CA LEU A 345 1.68 51.35 15.74
C LEU A 345 0.20 51.66 15.50
N TRP A 346 -0.38 51.13 14.43
CA TRP A 346 -1.76 51.38 14.04
C TRP A 346 -2.79 50.63 14.91
N MET A 347 -2.53 49.38 15.29
CA MET A 347 -3.45 48.55 16.08
C MET A 347 -3.32 48.72 17.59
N LYS A 348 -2.14 49.08 18.12
CA LYS A 348 -1.92 49.14 19.58
C LYS A 348 -1.49 50.50 20.11
N VAL A 349 -0.66 51.26 19.39
CA VAL A 349 -0.14 52.54 19.91
C VAL A 349 -1.13 53.68 19.69
N LEU A 350 -1.59 53.85 18.45
CA LEU A 350 -2.57 54.89 18.08
C LEU A 350 -3.90 54.80 18.86
N PRO A 351 -4.48 53.60 19.09
CA PRO A 351 -5.70 53.47 19.88
C PRO A 351 -5.48 53.81 21.37
N ARG A 352 -4.33 53.43 21.94
CA ARG A 352 -3.96 53.78 23.31
C ARG A 352 -3.75 55.27 23.51
N TRP A 353 -3.14 55.95 22.55
CA TRP A 353 -2.88 57.39 22.65
C TRP A 353 -4.14 58.24 22.40
N GLY A 354 -5.05 57.76 21.54
CA GLY A 354 -6.31 58.43 21.25
C GLY A 354 -7.49 58.02 22.15
N ASN A 355 -7.28 57.19 23.17
CA ASN A 355 -8.35 56.64 24.03
C ASN A 355 -9.50 56.00 23.23
N TYR A 356 -9.21 55.28 22.16
CA TYR A 356 -10.18 54.49 21.40
C TYR A 356 -9.70 53.05 21.24
N SER A 357 -10.61 52.14 20.89
CA SER A 357 -10.30 50.77 20.50
C SER A 357 -10.75 50.53 19.07
N ILE A 358 -10.06 49.63 18.36
CA ILE A 358 -10.42 49.27 16.99
C ILE A 358 -11.28 48.01 17.08
N ARG A 359 -12.55 48.10 16.68
CA ARG A 359 -13.51 46.99 16.62
C ARG A 359 -13.90 46.69 15.17
N SER A 360 -14.16 45.43 14.85
CA SER A 360 -14.66 45.04 13.53
C SER A 360 -16.18 45.18 13.50
N GLN A 361 -16.74 45.69 12.41
CA GLN A 361 -18.17 45.65 12.13
C GLN A 361 -18.39 44.91 10.81
N VAL A 362 -19.35 43.98 10.79
CA VAL A 362 -19.76 43.28 9.58
C VAL A 362 -20.79 44.12 8.83
N ILE A 363 -20.47 44.48 7.59
CA ILE A 363 -21.42 45.12 6.67
C ILE A 363 -21.82 44.06 5.64
N SER A 364 -23.12 43.80 5.50
CA SER A 364 -23.65 43.01 4.40
C SER A 364 -23.57 43.85 3.13
N VAL A 365 -22.78 43.39 2.16
CA VAL A 365 -22.55 44.12 0.90
C VAL A 365 -23.70 43.91 -0.09
N ASP A 366 -24.39 42.76 -0.01
CA ASP A 366 -25.59 42.41 -0.77
C ASP A 366 -26.48 41.45 0.05
N ASP A 367 -27.79 41.43 -0.23
CA ASP A 367 -28.80 40.55 0.41
C ASP A 367 -28.55 39.03 0.20
N ASN A 368 -27.52 38.67 -0.57
CA ASN A 368 -27.09 37.29 -0.85
C ASN A 368 -26.05 36.73 0.16
N GLY A 369 -25.84 37.39 1.31
CA GLY A 369 -25.01 36.85 2.40
C GLY A 369 -23.50 37.12 2.28
N ALA A 370 -23.08 37.99 1.36
CA ALA A 370 -21.69 38.45 1.28
C ALA A 370 -21.41 39.50 2.36
N ASN A 371 -20.64 39.12 3.37
CA ASN A 371 -20.27 39.94 4.51
C ASN A 371 -18.84 40.48 4.37
N THR A 372 -18.63 41.78 4.58
CA THR A 372 -17.29 42.39 4.66
C THR A 372 -17.05 43.01 6.03
N HIS A 373 -15.78 43.05 6.46
CA HIS A 373 -15.40 43.59 7.76
C HIS A 373 -14.84 45.00 7.60
N ARG A 374 -15.48 45.99 8.24
CA ARG A 374 -14.95 47.35 8.38
C ARG A 374 -14.38 47.53 9.79
N LEU A 375 -13.13 47.98 9.89
CA LEU A 375 -12.53 48.34 11.18
C LEU A 375 -12.96 49.76 11.57
N LEU A 376 -13.70 49.89 12.68
CA LEU A 376 -14.18 51.16 13.23
C LEU A 376 -13.39 51.53 14.49
N ARG A 377 -13.14 52.83 14.66
CA ARG A 377 -12.53 53.39 15.87
C ARG A 377 -13.64 53.74 16.86
N VAL A 378 -13.75 52.99 17.94
CA VAL A 378 -14.76 53.19 19.00
C VAL A 378 -14.09 53.83 20.22
N PRO A 379 -14.48 55.05 20.64
CA PRO A 379 -13.93 55.69 21.84
C PRO A 379 -14.10 54.81 23.07
N ASN A 380 -13.09 54.71 23.94
CA ASN A 380 -13.05 53.79 25.08
C ASN A 380 -14.24 53.95 26.03
N SER A 381 -14.83 55.15 26.14
CA SER A 381 -16.03 55.40 26.95
C SER A 381 -17.31 54.75 26.42
N LYS A 382 -17.35 54.38 25.13
CA LYS A 382 -18.51 53.76 24.45
C LYS A 382 -18.25 52.31 24.04
N VAL A 383 -17.11 51.74 24.43
CA VAL A 383 -16.75 50.35 24.08
C VAL A 383 -17.66 49.35 24.78
N SER A 384 -18.05 49.60 26.04
CA SER A 384 -18.98 48.72 26.76
C SER A 384 -20.38 48.72 26.15
N GLU A 385 -20.85 49.86 25.64
CA GLU A 385 -22.12 49.97 24.92
C GLU A 385 -22.03 49.27 23.54
N TRP A 386 -20.90 49.43 22.86
CA TRP A 386 -20.66 48.76 21.57
C TRP A 386 -20.60 47.24 21.70
N ASP A 387 -19.84 46.74 22.67
CA ASP A 387 -19.67 45.31 22.96
C ASP A 387 -20.97 44.67 23.54
N ALA A 388 -21.90 45.47 24.07
CA ALA A 388 -23.24 45.00 24.43
C ALA A 388 -24.20 44.91 23.22
N ALA A 389 -24.00 45.77 22.22
CA ALA A 389 -24.83 45.83 21.02
C ALA A 389 -24.33 44.96 19.86
N HIS A 390 -23.06 44.50 19.89
CA HIS A 390 -22.45 43.71 18.83
C HIS A 390 -21.72 42.48 19.38
N ASP A 391 -21.76 41.37 18.63
CA ASP A 391 -21.02 40.15 18.96
C ASP A 391 -19.51 40.29 18.68
N ASP A 392 -18.70 39.30 19.12
CA ASP A 392 -17.24 39.28 18.93
C ASP A 392 -16.81 39.33 17.44
N LEU A 393 -17.72 39.00 16.52
CA LEU A 393 -17.51 39.04 15.08
C LEU A 393 -17.91 40.38 14.46
N GLY A 394 -18.57 41.27 15.20
CA GLY A 394 -18.99 42.60 14.78
C GLY A 394 -20.40 42.69 14.17
N ARG A 395 -21.26 41.70 14.40
CA ARG A 395 -22.68 41.69 13.99
C ARG A 395 -23.55 42.29 15.09
N VAL A 396 -24.64 42.95 14.73
CA VAL A 396 -25.58 43.53 15.71
C VAL A 396 -26.31 42.39 16.45
N CYS A 397 -26.25 42.38 17.77
CA CYS A 397 -26.99 41.42 18.59
C CYS A 397 -28.50 41.75 18.53
N PRO A 398 -29.38 40.81 18.19
CA PRO A 398 -30.82 41.04 18.26
C PRO A 398 -31.18 41.31 19.73
N LEU A 399 -31.78 42.47 20.00
CA LEU A 399 -32.29 42.83 21.33
C LEU A 399 -33.26 41.72 21.80
N SER A 400 -33.05 41.20 23.00
CA SER A 400 -33.97 40.24 23.61
C SER A 400 -35.32 40.94 23.87
N GLY A 401 -36.26 40.73 22.96
CA GLY A 401 -37.69 40.98 23.15
C GLY A 401 -38.42 39.67 23.40
#